data_AF-A0A948DMV7-F1
#
_entry.id   AF-A0A948DMV7-F1
#
_cell.length_a   1.000
_cell.length_b   1.000
_cell.length_c   1.000
_cell.angle_alpha   90.00
_cell.angle_beta   90.00
_cell.angle_gamma   90.00
#
_symmetry.space_group_name_H-M   'P 1'
#
loop_
_entity.id
_entity.type
_entity.pdbx_description
1 polymer ?
#
loop_
_entity_poly.entity_id
_entity_poly.type
_entity_poly.pdbx_seq_one_letter_code
_entity_poly.pdbx_strand_id
1 'polypeptide(L)'
;MTDFILGHYAYWAIIFLLILGLYGMIFKNNLVKKLIGMTILQVAIIMFYVASAVKWSATVPVLDPLAGAADAAKYISPLQHCLMLTAIVVGVATSGVAFSLAIAIYRRYKTLNESILLERMKSS
;
A
#
# COMPACT_ATOMS: atom_id res chain seq x y z
N MET A 1 18.04 -17.49 18.31
CA MET A 1 17.27 -17.75 17.06
C MET A 1 15.90 -17.08 17.12
N THR A 2 15.22 -17.14 18.27
CA THR A 2 14.00 -16.40 18.58
C THR A 2 14.18 -14.88 18.51
N ASP A 3 15.31 -14.32 18.98
CA ASP A 3 15.56 -12.87 18.96
C ASP A 3 15.70 -12.28 17.54
N PHE A 4 16.15 -13.07 16.57
CA PHE A 4 16.23 -12.65 15.17
C PHE A 4 14.83 -12.55 14.54
N ILE A 5 13.96 -13.51 14.87
CA ILE A 5 12.57 -13.56 14.40
C ILE A 5 11.74 -12.47 15.08
N LEU A 6 11.90 -12.29 16.39
CA LEU A 6 11.27 -11.20 17.16
C LEU A 6 11.84 -9.82 16.81
N GLY A 7 13.09 -9.72 16.33
CA GLY A 7 13.67 -8.46 15.87
C GLY A 7 13.15 -8.03 14.49
N HIS A 8 12.78 -8.98 13.62
CA HIS A 8 12.38 -8.71 12.22
C HIS A 8 10.93 -9.08 11.90
N TYR A 9 10.08 -9.35 12.90
CA TYR A 9 8.68 -9.77 12.70
C TYR A 9 7.90 -8.82 11.78
N ALA A 10 8.16 -7.51 11.88
CA ALA A 10 7.54 -6.50 11.02
C ALA A 10 7.87 -6.74 9.53
N TYR A 11 9.14 -7.03 9.20
CA TYR A 11 9.56 -7.30 7.83
C TYR A 11 8.96 -8.59 7.27
N TRP A 12 8.86 -9.65 8.08
CA TRP A 12 8.19 -10.89 7.67
C TRP A 12 6.70 -10.67 7.38
N ALA A 13 6.01 -9.90 8.22
CA ALA A 13 4.61 -9.54 7.99
C ALA A 13 4.44 -8.71 6.70
N ILE A 14 5.36 -7.79 6.42
CA ILE A 14 5.37 -6.97 5.20
C ILE A 14 5.55 -7.83 3.95
N ILE A 15 6.51 -8.76 3.97
CA ILE A 15 6.75 -9.70 2.85
C ILE A 15 5.51 -10.55 2.59
N PHE A 16 4.88 -11.04 3.65
CA PHE A 16 3.62 -11.79 3.53
C PHE A 16 2.51 -10.95 2.88
N LEU A 17 2.35 -9.68 3.29
CA LEU A 17 1.37 -8.78 2.71
C LEU A 17 1.68 -8.44 1.24
N LEU A 18 2.96 -8.28 0.87
CA LEU A 18 3.38 -8.06 -0.52
C LEU A 18 2.96 -9.25 -1.41
N ILE A 19 3.27 -10.47 -0.96
CA ILE A 19 2.90 -11.71 -1.69
C ILE A 19 1.38 -11.83 -1.78
N LEU A 20 0.65 -11.56 -0.70
CA LEU A 20 -0.81 -11.65 -0.65
C LEU A 20 -1.49 -10.62 -1.58
N GLY A 21 -0.98 -9.38 -1.60
CA GLY A 21 -1.45 -8.33 -2.51
C GLY A 21 -1.23 -8.69 -3.98
N LEU A 22 -0.02 -9.16 -4.31
CA LEU A 22 0.33 -9.59 -5.68
C LEU A 22 -0.51 -10.80 -6.12
N TYR A 23 -0.68 -11.79 -5.22
CA TYR A 23 -1.53 -12.95 -5.46
C TYR A 23 -2.99 -12.54 -5.73
N GLY A 24 -3.53 -11.62 -4.94
CA GLY A 24 -4.88 -11.10 -5.12
C GLY A 24 -5.09 -10.42 -6.47
N MET A 25 -4.07 -9.74 -6.98
CA MET A 25 -4.12 -9.02 -8.26
C MET A 25 -4.07 -9.96 -9.47
N ILE A 26 -3.23 -10.99 -9.43
CA ILE A 26 -3.00 -11.90 -10.57
C ILE A 26 -4.07 -12.99 -10.66
N PHE A 27 -4.40 -13.65 -9.54
CA PHE A 27 -5.17 -14.89 -9.57
C PHE A 27 -6.70 -14.72 -9.45
N LYS A 28 -7.20 -13.55 -9.08
CA LYS A 28 -8.65 -13.34 -8.89
C LYS A 28 -9.31 -12.88 -10.18
N ASN A 29 -10.29 -13.64 -10.68
CA ASN A 29 -11.04 -13.28 -11.90
C ASN A 29 -12.04 -12.12 -11.71
N ASN A 30 -12.37 -11.76 -10.46
CA ASN A 30 -13.30 -10.66 -10.19
C ASN A 30 -12.54 -9.34 -10.06
N LEU A 31 -12.93 -8.32 -10.84
CA LEU A 31 -12.29 -7.01 -10.87
C LEU A 31 -12.22 -6.35 -9.49
N VAL A 32 -13.28 -6.45 -8.67
CA VAL A 32 -13.30 -5.88 -7.31
C VAL A 32 -12.27 -6.55 -6.41
N LYS A 33 -12.10 -7.88 -6.54
CA LYS A 33 -11.09 -8.61 -5.76
C LYS A 33 -9.66 -8.23 -6.20
N LYS A 34 -9.45 -7.95 -7.49
CA LYS A 34 -8.17 -7.42 -7.98
C LYS A 34 -7.88 -6.02 -7.42
N LEU A 35 -8.89 -5.15 -7.35
CA LEU A 35 -8.74 -3.81 -6.75
C LEU A 35 -8.40 -3.88 -5.26
N ILE A 36 -9.01 -4.80 -4.51
CA ILE A 36 -8.65 -5.05 -3.11
C ILE A 36 -7.21 -5.59 -3.00
N GLY A 37 -6.79 -6.48 -3.91
CA GLY A 37 -5.40 -6.95 -3.97
C GLY A 37 -4.41 -5.80 -4.21
N MET A 38 -4.77 -4.86 -5.08
CA MET A 38 -3.98 -3.66 -5.37
C MET A 38 -3.82 -2.74 -4.15
N THR A 39 -4.90 -2.51 -3.38
CA THR A 39 -4.82 -1.69 -2.17
C THR A 39 -3.98 -2.35 -1.08
N ILE A 40 -4.10 -3.67 -0.90
CA ILE A 40 -3.25 -4.43 0.03
C ILE A 40 -1.78 -4.31 -0.37
N LEU A 41 -1.46 -4.46 -1.66
CA LEU A 41 -0.10 -4.31 -2.17
C LEU A 41 0.46 -2.90 -1.87
N GLN A 42 -0.34 -1.86 -2.09
CA GLN A 42 0.07 -0.48 -1.83
C GLN A 42 0.36 -0.25 -0.34
N VAL A 43 -0.52 -0.73 0.55
CA VAL A 43 -0.32 -0.62 2.01
C VAL A 43 0.93 -1.39 2.45
N ALA A 44 1.21 -2.55 1.86
CA ALA A 44 2.41 -3.33 2.15
C ALA A 44 3.70 -2.57 1.77
N ILE A 45 3.73 -1.91 0.61
CA ILE A 45 4.85 -1.07 0.17
C ILE A 45 5.02 0.12 1.13
N ILE A 46 3.93 0.77 1.55
CA ILE A 46 4.00 1.87 2.51
C ILE A 46 4.59 1.39 3.83
N MET A 47 4.13 0.26 4.37
CA MET A 47 4.69 -0.31 5.60
C MET A 47 6.17 -0.67 5.46
N PHE A 48 6.62 -1.16 4.30
CA PHE A 48 8.03 -1.42 4.03
C PHE A 48 8.91 -0.17 4.16
N TYR A 49 8.48 0.94 3.57
CA TYR A 49 9.20 2.21 3.63
C TYR A 49 9.16 2.82 5.04
N VAL A 50 8.03 2.74 5.74
CA VAL A 50 7.91 3.24 7.12
C VAL A 50 8.81 2.44 8.05
N ALA A 51 8.81 1.11 7.98
CA ALA A 51 9.68 0.26 8.80
C ALA A 51 11.16 0.58 8.60
N SER A 52 11.57 0.87 7.36
CA SER A 52 12.95 1.22 7.00
C SER A 52 13.33 2.67 7.37
N ALA A 53 12.37 3.54 7.67
CA ALA A 53 12.60 4.94 8.03
C ALA A 53 12.80 5.17 9.53
N VAL A 54 12.43 4.19 10.38
CA VAL A 54 12.55 4.28 11.84
C VAL A 54 14.02 4.09 12.25
N LYS A 55 14.50 4.99 13.11
CA LYS A 55 15.81 4.88 13.77
C LYS A 55 15.59 4.65 15.27
N TRP A 56 16.47 3.86 15.88
CA TRP A 56 16.49 3.67 17.33
C TRP A 56 16.83 4.98 18.03
N SER A 57 16.08 5.31 19.10
CA SER A 57 16.21 6.53 19.90
C SER A 57 15.98 7.86 19.14
N ALA A 58 15.25 7.81 18.02
CA ALA A 58 14.89 9.00 17.26
C ALA A 58 13.45 9.49 17.55
N THR A 59 13.29 10.79 17.67
CA THR A 59 12.03 11.50 17.90
C THR A 59 11.32 11.82 16.57
N VAL A 60 10.02 12.10 16.65
CA VAL A 60 9.20 12.60 15.53
C VAL A 60 9.83 13.84 14.88
N PRO A 61 9.72 14.03 13.55
CA PRO A 61 10.40 15.10 12.81
C PRO A 61 9.64 16.43 12.96
N VAL A 62 9.49 16.87 14.21
CA VAL A 62 8.86 18.13 14.60
C VAL A 62 9.87 18.87 15.45
N LEU A 63 10.20 20.10 15.05
CA LEU A 63 11.15 20.93 15.79
C LEU A 63 10.49 21.37 17.10
N ASP A 64 11.04 20.90 18.23
CA ASP A 64 10.65 21.37 19.56
C ASP A 64 11.67 22.41 20.07
N PRO A 65 11.25 23.67 20.31
CA PRO A 65 12.11 24.72 20.86
C PRO A 65 12.69 24.39 22.25
N LEU A 66 12.05 23.52 23.05
CA LEU A 66 12.49 23.14 24.39
C LEU A 66 13.55 22.02 24.39
N ALA A 67 13.70 21.30 23.28
CA ALA A 67 14.53 20.09 23.21
C ALA A 67 16.02 20.33 22.92
N GLY A 68 16.49 21.58 22.93
CA GLY A 68 17.92 21.93 22.90
C GLY A 68 18.66 21.45 21.64
N ALA A 69 18.86 22.36 20.69
CA ALA A 69 19.74 22.22 19.52
C ALA A 69 19.54 20.95 18.66
N ALA A 70 18.67 21.09 17.65
CA ALA A 70 18.89 20.76 16.22
C ALA A 70 19.83 19.59 15.83
N ASP A 71 19.91 18.53 16.61
CA ASP A 71 20.73 17.37 16.28
C ASP A 71 19.95 16.47 15.31
N ALA A 72 20.20 16.63 14.01
CA ALA A 72 19.54 15.89 12.94
C ALA A 72 19.63 14.36 13.11
N ALA A 73 20.61 13.86 13.88
CA ALA A 73 20.76 12.45 14.20
C ALA A 73 19.63 11.91 15.09
N LYS A 74 18.99 12.76 15.92
CA LYS A 74 17.93 12.39 16.85
C LYS A 74 16.53 12.39 16.22
N TYR A 75 16.40 12.70 14.93
CA TYR A 75 15.12 12.73 14.24
C TYR A 75 14.98 11.57 13.25
N ILE A 76 13.78 11.00 13.18
CA ILE A 76 13.43 10.05 12.12
C ILE A 76 13.40 10.79 10.78
N SER A 77 13.63 10.07 9.68
CA SER A 77 13.83 10.74 8.39
C SER A 77 12.53 11.40 7.90
N PRO A 78 12.47 12.75 7.77
CA PRO A 78 11.26 13.45 7.34
C PRO A 78 10.91 13.16 5.88
N LEU A 79 11.93 12.93 5.04
CA LEU A 79 11.78 12.67 3.62
C LEU A 79 10.90 11.44 3.36
N GLN A 80 11.19 10.32 4.03
CA GLN A 80 10.44 9.07 3.88
C GLN A 80 8.98 9.24 4.33
N HIS A 81 8.74 9.95 5.44
CA HIS A 81 7.37 10.18 5.93
C HIS A 81 6.54 11.02 4.96
N CYS A 82 7.13 12.08 4.39
CA CYS A 82 6.45 12.90 3.38
C CYS A 82 6.15 12.09 2.10
N LEU A 83 7.10 11.29 1.62
CA LEU A 83 6.90 10.43 0.44
C LEU A 83 5.81 9.38 0.66
N MET A 84 5.65 8.87 1.88
CA MET A 84 4.57 7.92 2.18
C MET A 84 3.20 8.59 2.27
N LEU A 85 3.14 9.82 2.80
CA LEU A 85 1.89 10.58 2.84
C LEU A 85 1.37 10.86 1.43
N THR A 86 2.25 11.21 0.48
CA THR A 86 1.86 11.41 -0.93
C THR A 86 1.41 10.09 -1.57
N ALA A 87 2.12 8.99 -1.32
CA ALA A 87 1.74 7.67 -1.82
C ALA A 87 0.33 7.24 -1.32
N ILE A 88 -0.01 7.52 -0.06
CA ILE A 88 -1.34 7.24 0.50
C ILE A 88 -2.42 8.00 -0.27
N VAL A 89 -2.24 9.32 -0.48
CA VAL A 89 -3.23 10.16 -1.17
C VAL A 89 -3.42 9.71 -2.62
N VAL A 90 -2.33 9.45 -3.35
CA VAL A 90 -2.39 8.95 -4.74
C VAL A 90 -3.11 7.60 -4.80
N GLY A 91 -2.89 6.73 -3.82
CA GLY A 91 -3.57 5.44 -3.74
C GLY A 91 -5.08 5.52 -3.54
N VAL A 92 -5.53 6.39 -2.63
CA VAL A 92 -6.97 6.59 -2.41
C VAL A 92 -7.62 7.20 -3.66
N ALA A 93 -6.95 8.15 -4.31
CA ALA A 93 -7.44 8.77 -5.55
C ALA A 93 -7.56 7.75 -6.70
N THR A 94 -6.51 6.96 -6.94
CA THR A 94 -6.50 5.94 -7.99
C THR A 94 -7.50 4.82 -7.71
N SER A 95 -7.62 4.37 -6.46
CA SER A 95 -8.64 3.39 -6.06
C SER A 95 -10.05 3.91 -6.28
N GLY A 96 -10.32 5.19 -5.97
CA GLY A 96 -11.61 5.83 -6.23
C GLY A 96 -11.99 5.83 -7.71
N VAL A 97 -11.04 6.19 -8.58
CA VAL A 97 -11.23 6.12 -10.04
C VAL A 97 -11.46 4.68 -10.51
N ALA A 98 -10.69 3.72 -9.97
CA ALA A 98 -10.83 2.32 -10.33
C ALA A 98 -12.21 1.74 -9.93
N PHE A 99 -12.74 2.09 -8.76
CA PHE A 99 -14.10 1.71 -8.37
C PHE A 99 -15.16 2.39 -9.23
N SER A 100 -14.99 3.67 -9.58
CA SER A 100 -15.88 4.37 -10.51
C SER A 100 -15.93 3.65 -11.87
N LEU A 101 -14.77 3.24 -12.38
CA LEU A 101 -14.67 2.44 -13.60
C LEU A 101 -15.35 1.08 -13.47
N ALA A 102 -15.17 0.37 -12.34
CA ALA A 102 -15.84 -0.89 -12.08
C ALA A 102 -17.38 -0.74 -12.10
N ILE A 103 -17.91 0.34 -11.50
CA ILE A 103 -19.34 0.66 -11.54
C ILE A 103 -19.80 0.91 -12.99
N ALA A 104 -19.03 1.67 -13.78
CA ALA A 104 -19.35 1.94 -15.18
C ALA A 104 -19.37 0.65 -16.03
N ILE A 105 -18.39 -0.23 -15.84
CA ILE A 105 -18.34 -1.55 -16.49
C ILE A 105 -19.56 -2.38 -16.13
N TYR A 106 -19.92 -2.44 -14.84
CA TYR A 106 -21.09 -3.20 -14.40
C TYR A 106 -22.40 -2.64 -14.97
N ARG A 107 -22.53 -1.31 -15.12
CA ARG A 107 -23.71 -0.70 -15.74
C ARG A 107 -23.89 -1.13 -17.19
N ARG A 108 -22.80 -1.22 -17.97
CA ARG A 108 -22.84 -1.58 -19.40
C ARG A 108 -22.90 -3.09 -19.64
N TYR A 109 -22.05 -3.85 -18.97
CA TYR A 109 -21.87 -5.28 -19.24
C TYR A 109 -22.50 -6.20 -18.20
N LYS A 110 -23.05 -5.69 -17.09
CA LYS A 110 -23.71 -6.49 -16.02
C LYS A 110 -22.84 -7.63 -15.47
N THR A 111 -21.53 -7.55 -15.62
CA THR A 111 -20.55 -8.52 -15.10
C THR A 111 -19.32 -7.79 -14.61
N LEU A 112 -18.71 -8.33 -13.55
CA LEU A 112 -17.41 -7.90 -13.00
C LEU A 112 -16.38 -9.03 -13.04
N ASN A 113 -16.74 -10.13 -13.71
CA ASN A 113 -15.81 -11.23 -13.96
C ASN A 113 -15.08 -10.96 -15.27
N GLU A 114 -13.76 -10.90 -15.19
CA GLU A 114 -12.88 -10.58 -16.31
C GLU A 114 -13.06 -11.51 -17.50
N SER A 115 -13.18 -12.82 -17.28
CA SER A 115 -13.32 -13.80 -18.37
C SER A 115 -14.61 -13.56 -19.18
N ILE A 116 -15.73 -13.33 -18.49
CA ILE A 116 -17.04 -13.06 -19.09
C ILE A 116 -17.04 -11.67 -19.75
N LEU A 117 -16.37 -10.70 -19.13
CA LEU A 117 -16.26 -9.35 -19.66
C LEU A 117 -15.51 -9.34 -21.01
N LEU A 118 -14.38 -10.04 -21.10
CA LEU A 118 -13.58 -10.16 -22.32
C LEU A 118 -14.36 -10.81 -23.46
N GLU A 119 -15.19 -11.81 -23.16
CA GLU A 119 -16.05 -12.45 -24.15
C GLU A 119 -17.14 -11.47 -24.66
N ARG A 120 -17.83 -10.77 -23.75
CA ARG A 120 -18.85 -9.78 -24.14
C ARG A 120 -18.28 -8.63 -24.97
N MET A 121 -17.06 -8.19 -24.65
CA MET A 121 -16.37 -7.14 -25.41
C MET A 121 -15.96 -7.59 -26.83
N LYS A 122 -15.68 -8.87 -27.05
CA LYS A 122 -15.40 -9.40 -28.40
C LYS A 122 -16.65 -9.57 -29.26
N SER A 123 -17.82 -9.70 -28.62
CA SER A 123 -19.11 -9.89 -29.29
C SER A 123 -19.87 -8.59 -29.61
N SER A 124 -19.39 -7.44 -29.14
CA SER A 124 -19.92 -6.09 -29.43
C SER A 124 -19.05 -5.36 -30.43
#